data_AF-A0A4P7R7P2-F1
#
_entry.id   AF-A0A4P7R7P2-F1
#
_cell.length_a   1.000
_cell.length_b   1.000
_cell.length_c   1.000
_cell.angle_alpha   90.00
_cell.angle_beta   90.00
_cell.angle_gamma   90.00
#
_symmetry.space_group_name_H-M   'P 1'
#
loop_
_entity.id
_entity.type
_entity.pdbx_description
1 polymer ?
#
loop_
_entity_poly.entity_id
_entity_poly.type
_entity_poly.pdbx_seq_one_letter_code
_entity_poly.pdbx_strand_id
1 'polypeptide(L)'
;MSEVFGFPVAMAISMLMLAIAYFFAVHSPVLLALFTVWRQRKTMRRRILFVGTVMGATYGFLVVLVMAIFLPISAFLIFIVPALKEQGYLKNSLFLALADFVFAWWWALLPFAVLIPAIFISQYFAARWNGIVEALNG
;
A
#
# COMPACT_ATOMS: atom_id res chain seq x y z
N MET A 1 11.10 35.03 12.07
CA MET A 1 10.05 34.12 11.55
C MET A 1 10.22 32.77 12.23
N SER A 2 9.54 32.54 13.36
CA SER A 2 9.68 31.32 14.18
C SER A 2 8.55 30.31 13.97
N GLU A 3 7.53 30.68 13.22
CA GLU A 3 6.34 29.86 12.95
C GLU A 3 5.97 29.91 11.47
N VAL A 4 5.47 28.79 10.97
CA VAL A 4 4.97 28.62 9.60
C VAL A 4 3.57 28.01 9.71
N PHE A 5 2.56 28.70 9.18
CA PHE A 5 1.14 28.32 9.32
C PHE A 5 0.68 28.07 10.77
N GLY A 6 1.22 28.82 11.75
CA GLY A 6 0.86 28.68 13.17
C GLY A 6 1.50 27.48 13.88
N PHE A 7 2.44 26.79 13.24
CA PHE A 7 3.22 25.72 13.85
C PHE A 7 4.69 26.15 14.01
N PRO A 8 5.41 25.65 15.04
CA PRO A 8 6.85 25.78 15.10
C PRO A 8 7.51 25.23 13.83
N VAL A 9 8.54 25.92 13.33
CA VAL A 9 9.23 25.56 12.07
C VAL A 9 9.65 24.08 12.02
N ALA A 10 10.16 23.53 13.13
CA ALA A 10 10.57 22.12 13.21
C ALA A 10 9.41 21.15 12.96
N MET A 11 8.21 21.46 13.48
CA MET A 11 7.02 20.65 13.27
C MET A 11 6.55 20.74 11.80
N ALA A 12 6.53 21.95 11.23
CA ALA A 12 6.17 22.14 9.83
C ALA A 12 7.10 21.37 8.87
N ILE A 13 8.42 21.38 9.14
CA ILE A 13 9.40 20.58 8.38
C ILE A 13 9.13 19.08 8.53
N SER A 14 8.85 18.61 9.74
CA SER A 14 8.59 17.19 10.00
C SER A 14 7.34 16.70 9.25
N MET A 15 6.27 17.50 9.24
CA MET A 15 5.05 17.20 8.50
C MET A 15 5.29 17.17 6.99
N LEU A 16 6.09 18.11 6.47
CA LEU A 16 6.47 18.13 5.05
C LEU A 16 7.27 16.87 4.68
N MET A 17 8.27 16.49 5.49
CA MET A 17 9.06 15.28 5.28
C MET A 17 8.20 14.01 5.31
N LEU A 18 7.25 13.93 6.24
CA LEU A 18 6.30 12.81 6.32
C LEU A 18 5.42 12.75 5.07
N ALA A 19 4.88 13.89 4.63
CA ALA A 19 4.05 13.96 3.43
C ALA A 19 4.81 13.51 2.18
N ILE A 20 6.06 13.95 2.04
CA ILE A 20 6.95 13.53 0.96
C ILE A 20 7.18 12.02 1.02
N ALA A 21 7.59 11.48 2.17
CA ALA A 21 7.82 10.05 2.34
C ALA A 21 6.57 9.22 2.03
N TYR A 22 5.40 9.67 2.50
CA TYR A 22 4.12 9.04 2.24
C TYR A 22 3.80 9.02 0.74
N PHE A 23 3.99 10.14 0.05
CA PHE A 23 3.79 10.25 -1.40
C PHE A 23 4.66 9.25 -2.16
N PHE A 24 5.95 9.19 -1.83
CA PHE A 24 6.90 8.25 -2.46
C PHE A 24 6.54 6.78 -2.19
N ALA A 25 6.08 6.46 -0.98
CA ALA A 25 5.68 5.10 -0.63
C ALA A 25 4.41 4.66 -1.36
N VAL A 26 3.39 5.51 -1.43
CA VAL A 26 2.12 5.20 -2.13
C VAL A 26 2.32 5.09 -3.65
N HIS A 27 3.21 5.89 -4.21
CA HIS A 27 3.55 5.83 -5.64
C HIS A 27 4.72 4.88 -5.94
N SER A 28 5.18 4.11 -4.94
CA SER A 28 6.29 3.17 -5.10
C SER A 28 6.10 2.12 -6.21
N PRO A 29 4.89 1.61 -6.54
CA PRO A 29 4.75 0.67 -7.65
C PRO A 29 5.19 1.28 -8.98
N VAL A 30 4.85 2.55 -9.21
CA VAL A 30 5.25 3.32 -10.39
C VAL A 30 6.74 3.60 -10.36
N LEU A 31 7.23 4.13 -9.25
CA LEU A 31 8.61 4.58 -9.13
C LEU A 31 9.60 3.43 -9.22
N LEU A 32 9.31 2.30 -8.56
CA LEU A 32 10.14 1.10 -8.62
C LEU A 32 10.11 0.46 -10.01
N ALA A 33 8.95 0.45 -10.68
CA ALA A 33 8.87 -0.05 -12.05
C ALA A 33 9.68 0.83 -13.01
N LEU A 34 9.54 2.16 -12.92
CA LEU A 34 10.33 3.11 -13.72
C LEU A 34 11.83 3.00 -13.44
N PHE A 35 12.21 2.88 -12.17
CA PHE A 35 13.61 2.68 -11.77
C PHE A 35 14.19 1.39 -12.36
N THR A 36 13.41 0.31 -12.34
CA THR A 36 13.80 -0.99 -12.92
C THR A 36 13.97 -0.89 -14.43
N VAL A 37 13.01 -0.25 -15.12
CA VAL A 37 13.08 0.01 -16.55
C VAL A 37 14.32 0.84 -16.90
N TRP A 38 14.63 1.87 -16.11
CA TRP A 38 15.80 2.71 -16.32
C TRP A 38 17.10 1.91 -16.15
N ARG A 39 17.20 1.10 -15.09
CA ARG A 39 18.35 0.22 -14.82
C ARG A 39 18.55 -0.83 -15.91
N GLN A 40 17.47 -1.40 -16.45
CA GLN A 40 17.50 -2.47 -17.45
C GLN A 40 17.15 -1.99 -18.86
N ARG A 41 17.29 -0.68 -19.14
CA ARG A 41 16.77 -0.08 -20.37
C ARG A 41 17.25 -0.78 -21.64
N LYS A 42 18.49 -1.27 -21.66
CA LYS A 42 19.09 -1.90 -22.85
C LYS A 42 18.55 -3.31 -23.13
N THR A 43 18.06 -4.01 -22.11
CA THR A 43 17.68 -5.43 -22.19
C THR A 43 16.18 -5.68 -22.05
N MET A 44 15.44 -4.73 -21.46
CA MET A 44 14.02 -4.90 -21.17
C MET A 44 13.13 -4.56 -22.37
N ARG A 45 12.36 -5.54 -22.84
CA ARG A 45 11.38 -5.40 -23.94
C ARG A 45 10.06 -4.80 -23.40
N ARG A 46 9.24 -4.17 -24.26
CA ARG A 46 7.87 -3.68 -23.91
C ARG A 46 7.76 -2.94 -22.55
N ARG A 47 8.59 -1.92 -22.34
CA ARG A 47 8.77 -1.22 -21.05
C ARG A 47 7.48 -0.61 -20.46
N ILE A 48 6.62 -0.05 -21.31
CA ILE A 48 5.35 0.58 -20.86
C ILE A 48 4.42 -0.49 -20.28
N LEU A 49 4.35 -1.66 -20.93
CA LEU A 49 3.56 -2.79 -20.45
C LEU A 49 4.10 -3.32 -19.13
N PHE A 50 5.43 -3.38 -18.94
CA PHE A 50 6.02 -3.76 -17.65
C PHE A 50 5.53 -2.86 -16.51
N VAL A 51 5.62 -1.54 -16.70
CA VAL A 51 5.17 -0.57 -15.69
C VAL A 51 3.68 -0.75 -15.40
N GLY A 52 2.85 -0.86 -16.45
CA GLY A 52 1.43 -1.11 -16.31
C GLY A 52 1.11 -2.41 -15.57
N THR A 53 1.85 -3.49 -15.84
CA THR A 53 1.68 -4.78 -15.16
C THR A 53 2.06 -4.71 -13.69
N VAL A 54 3.20 -4.09 -13.34
CA VAL A 54 3.62 -3.93 -11.94
C VAL A 54 2.63 -3.08 -11.16
N MET A 55 2.17 -1.95 -11.74
CA MET A 55 1.13 -1.10 -11.14
C MET A 55 -0.17 -1.88 -10.96
N GLY A 56 -0.67 -2.50 -12.02
CA GLY A 56 -1.93 -3.23 -12.02
C GLY A 56 -1.92 -4.41 -11.05
N ALA A 57 -0.83 -5.17 -11.01
CA ALA A 57 -0.69 -6.27 -10.06
C ALA A 57 -0.63 -5.78 -8.61
N THR A 58 0.11 -4.69 -8.33
CA THR A 58 0.26 -4.19 -6.96
C THR A 58 -1.03 -3.56 -6.44
N TYR A 59 -1.62 -2.63 -7.18
CA TYR A 59 -2.88 -2.00 -6.78
C TYR A 59 -4.05 -2.99 -6.85
N GLY A 60 -4.07 -3.88 -7.85
CA GLY A 60 -5.06 -4.95 -7.95
C GLY A 60 -5.01 -5.89 -6.75
N PHE A 61 -3.82 -6.33 -6.33
CA PHE A 61 -3.63 -7.13 -5.12
C PHE A 61 -4.19 -6.42 -3.87
N LEU A 62 -3.89 -5.13 -3.72
CA LEU A 62 -4.42 -4.34 -2.61
C LEU A 62 -5.93 -4.24 -2.63
N VAL A 63 -6.54 -4.02 -3.81
CA VAL A 63 -8.00 -3.98 -3.95
C VAL A 63 -8.61 -5.32 -3.55
N VAL A 64 -8.04 -6.45 -3.99
CA VAL A 64 -8.50 -7.77 -3.58
C VAL A 64 -8.39 -7.93 -2.06
N LEU A 65 -7.28 -7.52 -1.46
CA LEU A 65 -7.06 -7.63 -0.02
C LEU A 65 -8.07 -6.76 0.77
N VAL A 66 -8.36 -5.55 0.29
CA VAL A 66 -9.39 -4.68 0.86
C VAL A 66 -10.77 -5.33 0.78
N MET A 67 -11.15 -5.84 -0.38
CA MET A 67 -12.48 -6.44 -0.59
C MET A 67 -12.66 -7.76 0.15
N ALA A 68 -11.63 -8.60 0.20
CA ALA A 68 -11.71 -9.92 0.78
C ALA A 68 -11.56 -9.93 2.31
N ILE A 69 -10.81 -8.97 2.88
CA ILE A 69 -10.45 -8.98 4.31
C ILE A 69 -11.02 -7.75 5.01
N PHE A 70 -10.64 -6.55 4.57
CA PHE A 70 -11.00 -5.34 5.29
C PHE A 70 -12.50 -5.05 5.25
N LEU A 71 -13.15 -5.25 4.10
CA LEU A 71 -14.58 -4.98 3.96
C LEU A 71 -15.45 -5.90 4.85
N PRO A 72 -15.24 -7.24 4.87
CA PRO A 72 -15.96 -8.12 5.80
C PRO A 72 -15.69 -7.80 7.27
N ILE A 73 -14.44 -7.50 7.65
CA ILE A 73 -14.09 -7.11 9.02
C ILE A 73 -14.82 -5.81 9.37
N SER A 74 -14.81 -4.83 8.48
CA SER A 74 -15.48 -3.54 8.70
C SER A 74 -16.98 -3.73 8.89
N ALA A 75 -17.63 -4.54 8.05
CA ALA A 75 -19.04 -4.88 8.20
C ALA A 75 -19.31 -5.57 9.55
N PHE A 76 -18.48 -6.54 9.95
CA PHE A 76 -18.60 -7.21 11.24
C PHE A 76 -18.49 -6.24 12.42
N LEU A 77 -17.52 -5.32 12.39
CA LEU A 77 -17.33 -4.33 13.45
C LEU A 77 -18.49 -3.32 13.54
N ILE A 78 -19.10 -2.97 12.41
CA ILE A 78 -20.20 -2.00 12.39
C ILE A 78 -21.52 -2.66 12.82
N PHE A 79 -21.82 -3.86 12.33
CA PHE A 79 -23.15 -4.46 12.49
C PHE A 79 -23.25 -5.45 13.65
N ILE A 80 -22.19 -6.19 13.97
CA ILE A 80 -22.25 -7.31 14.91
C ILE A 80 -21.64 -6.94 16.27
N VAL A 81 -20.50 -6.24 16.26
CA VAL A 81 -19.78 -5.91 17.50
C VAL A 81 -20.59 -5.07 18.49
N PRO A 82 -21.37 -4.04 18.10
CA PRO A 82 -22.15 -3.25 19.06
C PRO A 82 -23.12 -4.12 19.86
N ALA A 83 -23.89 -4.99 19.19
CA ALA A 83 -24.83 -5.90 19.83
C ALA A 83 -24.14 -6.88 20.78
N LEU A 84 -22.96 -7.39 20.41
CA LEU A 84 -22.18 -8.28 21.27
C LEU A 84 -21.52 -7.57 22.46
N LYS A 85 -21.20 -6.26 22.34
CA LYS A 85 -20.71 -5.43 23.44
C LYS A 85 -21.81 -5.15 24.46
N GLU A 86 -23.03 -4.87 24.01
CA GLU A 86 -24.20 -4.67 24.87
C GLU A 86 -24.53 -5.91 25.72
N GLN A 87 -24.33 -7.09 25.15
CA GLN A 87 -24.52 -8.37 25.85
C GLN A 87 -23.33 -8.78 26.74
N GLY A 88 -22.27 -7.96 26.83
CA GLY A 88 -21.12 -8.18 27.72
C GLY A 88 -20.10 -9.23 27.28
N TYR A 89 -20.29 -9.89 26.12
CA TYR A 89 -19.42 -10.97 25.65
C TYR A 89 -18.01 -10.51 25.21
N LEU A 90 -17.85 -9.23 24.87
CA LEU A 90 -16.68 -8.75 24.13
C LEU A 90 -15.71 -7.84 24.91
N LYS A 91 -15.87 -7.72 26.24
CA LYS A 91 -15.10 -6.75 27.06
C LYS A 91 -13.57 -6.90 27.00
N ASN A 92 -13.04 -8.10 26.72
CA ASN A 92 -11.59 -8.39 26.69
C ASN A 92 -11.13 -9.10 25.41
N SER A 93 -11.82 -8.91 24.28
CA SER A 93 -11.47 -9.61 23.04
C SER A 93 -10.23 -9.00 22.37
N LEU A 94 -9.19 -9.81 22.17
CA LEU A 94 -7.97 -9.43 21.45
C LEU A 94 -8.27 -9.03 19.99
N PHE A 95 -9.27 -9.67 19.38
CA PHE A 95 -9.73 -9.34 18.03
C PHE A 95 -10.23 -7.90 17.95
N LEU A 96 -11.00 -7.43 18.94
CA LEU A 96 -11.47 -6.05 18.97
C LEU A 96 -10.33 -5.05 19.15
N ALA A 97 -9.37 -5.35 20.04
CA ALA A 97 -8.22 -4.48 20.24
C ALA A 97 -7.40 -4.33 18.95
N LEU A 98 -7.17 -5.43 18.21
CA LEU A 98 -6.51 -5.39 16.91
C LEU A 98 -7.33 -4.63 15.87
N ALA A 99 -8.63 -4.85 15.83
CA ALA A 99 -9.51 -4.19 14.88
C ALA A 99 -9.57 -2.68 15.12
N ASP A 100 -9.75 -2.24 16.36
CA ASP A 100 -9.75 -0.83 16.77
C ASP A 100 -8.38 -0.19 16.47
N PHE A 101 -7.28 -0.90 16.73
CA PHE A 101 -5.93 -0.43 16.37
C PHE A 101 -5.78 -0.24 14.86
N VAL A 102 -6.18 -1.23 14.07
CA VAL A 102 -6.10 -1.14 12.60
C VAL A 102 -6.98 0.01 12.09
N PHE A 103 -8.19 0.19 12.62
CA PHE A 103 -9.05 1.32 12.25
C PHE A 103 -8.49 2.69 12.66
N ALA A 104 -7.76 2.78 13.76
CA ALA A 104 -7.12 4.02 14.17
C ALA A 104 -5.85 4.34 13.35
N TRP A 105 -5.10 3.30 12.95
CA TRP A 105 -3.75 3.44 12.38
C TRP A 105 -3.61 2.98 10.93
N TRP A 106 -4.69 2.61 10.23
CA TRP A 106 -4.62 2.12 8.85
C TRP A 106 -3.89 3.07 7.90
N TRP A 107 -4.08 4.38 8.08
CA TRP A 107 -3.43 5.40 7.25
C TRP A 107 -1.89 5.34 7.40
N ALA A 108 -1.38 5.09 8.60
CA ALA A 108 0.06 4.95 8.85
C ALA A 108 0.62 3.64 8.30
N LEU A 109 -0.21 2.59 8.24
CA LEU A 109 0.16 1.28 7.71
C LEU A 109 0.09 1.22 6.17
N LEU A 110 -0.72 2.07 5.54
CA LEU A 110 -0.95 2.08 4.10
C LEU A 110 0.33 2.21 3.26
N PRO A 111 1.27 3.13 3.55
CA PRO A 111 2.58 3.20 2.87
C PRO A 111 3.31 1.86 2.81
N PHE A 112 3.33 1.12 3.91
CA PHE A 112 4.01 -0.18 3.99
C PHE A 112 3.23 -1.26 3.27
N ALA A 113 1.89 -1.24 3.40
CA ALA A 113 1.01 -2.16 2.69
C ALA A 113 1.16 -2.02 1.16
N VAL A 114 1.46 -0.81 0.65
CA VAL A 114 1.75 -0.59 -0.78
C VAL A 114 3.19 -0.94 -1.13
N LEU A 115 4.15 -0.43 -0.36
CA LEU A 115 5.58 -0.53 -0.66
C LEU A 115 6.09 -1.97 -0.67
N ILE A 116 5.67 -2.78 0.30
CA ILE A 116 6.15 -4.16 0.44
C ILE A 116 5.77 -5.00 -0.79
N PRO A 117 4.48 -5.11 -1.19
CA PRO A 117 4.10 -5.79 -2.43
C PRO A 117 4.76 -5.16 -3.67
N ALA A 118 4.87 -3.83 -3.74
CA ALA A 118 5.52 -3.16 -4.87
C ALA A 118 6.96 -3.64 -5.09
N ILE A 119 7.74 -3.79 -4.02
CA ILE A 119 9.11 -4.30 -4.08
C ILE A 119 9.12 -5.73 -4.61
N PHE A 120 8.32 -6.63 -4.01
CA PHE A 120 8.29 -8.04 -4.39
C PHE A 120 7.80 -8.25 -5.82
N ILE A 121 6.69 -7.60 -6.19
CA ILE A 121 6.07 -7.70 -7.52
C ILE A 121 7.01 -7.13 -8.59
N SER A 122 7.60 -5.95 -8.35
CA SER A 122 8.55 -5.35 -9.30
C SER A 122 9.75 -6.26 -9.54
N GLN A 123 10.37 -6.79 -8.48
CA GLN A 123 11.51 -7.71 -8.60
C GLN A 123 11.13 -9.01 -9.31
N TYR A 124 9.98 -9.60 -8.95
CA TYR A 124 9.47 -10.82 -9.54
C TYR A 124 9.25 -10.67 -11.04
N PHE A 125 8.54 -9.62 -11.47
CA PHE A 125 8.31 -9.38 -12.89
C PHE A 125 9.61 -9.02 -13.61
N ALA A 126 10.50 -8.22 -13.02
CA ALA A 126 11.75 -7.82 -13.66
C ALA A 126 12.61 -9.03 -14.06
N ALA A 127 12.68 -10.05 -13.20
CA ALA A 127 13.45 -11.26 -13.46
C ALA A 127 12.86 -12.12 -14.60
N ARG A 128 11.55 -12.05 -14.83
CA ARG A 128 10.81 -12.95 -15.75
C ARG A 128 10.28 -12.24 -16.99
N TRP A 129 10.37 -10.92 -17.04
CA TRP A 129 9.63 -10.10 -18.00
C TRP A 129 9.93 -10.44 -19.45
N ASN A 130 11.21 -10.63 -19.80
CA ASN A 130 11.57 -10.94 -21.19
C ASN A 130 10.99 -12.28 -21.65
N GLY A 131 10.94 -13.29 -20.78
CA GLY A 131 10.30 -14.58 -21.08
C GLY A 131 8.77 -14.46 -21.19
N ILE A 132 8.14 -13.66 -20.33
CA ILE A 132 6.69 -13.35 -20.43
C ILE A 132 6.38 -12.68 -21.77
N VAL A 133 7.17 -11.68 -22.16
CA VAL A 133 7.01 -10.97 -23.43
C VAL A 133 7.24 -11.91 -24.62
N GLU A 134 8.21 -12.80 -24.54
CA GLU A 134 8.46 -13.80 -25.58
C GLU A 134 7.28 -14.76 -25.75
N ALA A 135 6.76 -15.31 -24.66
CA ALA A 135 5.56 -16.17 -24.70
C ALA A 135 4.31 -15.46 -25.25
N LEU A 136 4.17 -14.15 -25.00
CA LEU A 136 3.08 -13.34 -25.54
C LEU A 136 3.22 -13.00 -27.04
N ASN A 137 4.43 -13.12 -27.60
CA ASN A 137 4.71 -12.85 -29.00
C ASN A 137 4.73 -14.11 -29.87
N GLY A 138 4.34 -15.27 -29.32
CA GLY A 138 4.35 -16.61 -29.93
C GLY A 138 4.39 -16.64 -31.44
#